data_AF-A0A931T216-F1
#
_entry.id   AF-A0A931T216-F1
#
_cell.length_a   1.000
_cell.length_b   1.000
_cell.length_c   1.000
_cell.angle_alpha   90.00
_cell.angle_beta   90.00
_cell.angle_gamma   90.00
#
_symmetry.space_group_name_H-M   'P 1'
#
loop_
_entity.id
_entity.type
_entity.pdbx_description
1 polymer ?
#
loop_
_entity_poly.entity_id
_entity_poly.type
_entity_poly.pdbx_seq_one_letter_code
_entity_poly.pdbx_strand_id
1 'polypeptide(L)'
;MLISAGVEPPRQVLVHGFITVEGQKISKTLGNVIDPGQVAKELAAASGAAIEVCVDAIRYFLLREIPFGEDGDFSRAALVHRFNADLANDYGNLLNRTLPQIERHFEGKVPTQGDERGGDGSLRETAVNVASAIGGYIDRQDFKGALEEIWRLLGVANKYIDTEAPWTAVRTDRERAGTVLYNTLDALRIATILVSPWLPSAAAIIWTQLGIETPLGTQRLEDATRWSRLKAGTPVRPGAPVFPRIETKGTTAEKTQQIGGPKVDNTINIEEFKKLDIRVGEIVSATRVPGTDKLIEIKVDIGGDVRTLATGLIPFYQPDDLVGKRIIVLANLEPRRVRGIQSQGMLLAAEWEGKVALLTV
;
A
#
# COMPACT_ATOMS: atom_id res chain seq x y z
N MET A 1 -12.04 -42.80 15.15
CA MET A 1 -10.73 -43.31 15.60
C MET A 1 -10.37 -42.77 16.99
N LEU A 2 -10.17 -41.46 17.18
CA LEU A 2 -9.81 -40.87 18.50
C LEU A 2 -10.76 -41.27 19.65
N ILE A 3 -12.07 -41.09 19.45
CA ILE A 3 -13.09 -41.46 20.44
C ILE A 3 -13.03 -42.95 20.80
N SER A 4 -12.78 -43.82 19.80
CA SER A 4 -12.65 -45.27 20.02
C SER A 4 -11.38 -45.65 20.77
N ALA A 5 -10.35 -44.81 20.74
CA ALA A 5 -9.10 -45.00 21.47
C ALA A 5 -9.11 -44.31 22.85
N GLY A 6 -10.23 -43.69 23.26
CA GLY A 6 -10.31 -42.93 24.51
C GLY A 6 -9.50 -41.63 24.49
N VAL A 7 -9.19 -41.08 23.31
CA VAL A 7 -8.39 -39.84 23.14
C VAL A 7 -9.32 -38.67 22.85
N GLU A 8 -9.09 -37.53 23.52
CA GLU A 8 -9.84 -36.29 23.27
C GLU A 8 -9.65 -35.80 21.82
N PRO A 9 -10.73 -35.36 21.14
CA PRO A 9 -10.62 -34.77 19.81
C PRO A 9 -9.94 -33.40 19.85
N PRO A 10 -9.35 -32.94 18.72
CA PRO A 10 -8.78 -31.60 18.63
C PRO A 10 -9.84 -30.53 18.94
N ARG A 11 -9.45 -29.50 19.70
CA ARG A 11 -10.34 -28.38 20.06
C ARG A 11 -10.64 -27.46 18.87
N GLN A 12 -9.76 -27.44 17.88
CA GLN A 12 -9.90 -26.64 16.67
C GLN A 12 -9.22 -27.35 15.49
N VAL A 13 -9.85 -27.30 14.33
CA VAL A 13 -9.28 -27.71 13.05
C VAL A 13 -9.34 -26.52 12.12
N LEU A 14 -8.18 -26.04 11.70
CA LEU A 14 -8.06 -24.88 10.81
C LEU A 14 -7.86 -25.37 9.39
N VAL A 15 -8.67 -24.86 8.48
CA VAL A 15 -8.64 -25.20 7.06
C VAL A 15 -8.48 -23.90 6.29
N HIS A 16 -7.39 -23.80 5.52
CA HIS A 16 -7.13 -22.67 4.62
C HIS A 16 -7.59 -23.02 3.20
N GLY A 17 -7.79 -22.00 2.36
CA GLY A 17 -8.10 -22.20 0.95
C GLY A 17 -6.90 -22.67 0.13
N PHE A 18 -7.14 -22.94 -1.14
CA PHE A 18 -6.12 -23.30 -2.12
C PHE A 18 -5.45 -22.04 -2.69
N ILE A 19 -4.20 -22.19 -3.11
CA ILE A 19 -3.43 -21.12 -3.75
C ILE A 19 -3.35 -21.39 -5.25
N THR A 20 -3.72 -20.39 -6.06
CA THR A 20 -3.41 -20.32 -7.48
C THR A 20 -2.14 -19.51 -7.71
N VAL A 21 -1.56 -19.62 -8.90
CA VAL A 21 -0.37 -18.88 -9.32
C VAL A 21 -0.68 -18.16 -10.61
N GLU A 22 -0.60 -16.83 -10.58
CA GLU A 22 -0.91 -15.96 -11.71
C GLU A 22 -2.27 -16.31 -12.36
N GLY A 23 -3.28 -16.54 -11.51
CA GLY A 23 -4.64 -16.91 -11.89
C GLY A 23 -4.82 -18.37 -12.33
N GLN A 24 -3.78 -19.21 -12.27
CA GLN A 24 -3.84 -20.60 -12.72
C GLN A 24 -3.66 -21.60 -11.58
N LYS A 25 -4.36 -22.73 -11.68
CA LYS A 25 -4.17 -23.84 -10.73
C LYS A 25 -2.74 -24.37 -10.82
N ILE A 26 -2.09 -24.56 -9.67
CA ILE A 26 -0.75 -25.13 -9.59
C ILE A 26 -0.77 -26.56 -10.12
N SER A 27 0.09 -26.86 -11.10
CA SER A 27 0.22 -28.18 -11.71
C SER A 27 1.65 -28.43 -12.19
N LYS A 28 2.19 -29.59 -11.83
CA LYS A 28 3.50 -30.06 -12.33
C LYS A 28 3.50 -30.19 -13.86
N THR A 29 2.38 -30.58 -14.46
CA THR A 29 2.25 -30.78 -15.91
C THR A 29 2.18 -29.46 -16.67
N LEU A 30 1.62 -28.40 -16.07
CA LEU A 30 1.59 -27.05 -16.65
C LEU A 30 2.92 -26.29 -16.41
N GLY A 31 3.81 -26.80 -15.56
CA GLY A 31 5.10 -26.19 -15.26
C GLY A 31 5.02 -24.90 -14.43
N ASN A 32 3.85 -24.56 -13.88
CA ASN A 32 3.61 -23.32 -13.12
C ASN A 32 3.80 -23.50 -11.59
N VAL A 33 4.57 -24.51 -11.17
CA VAL A 33 4.84 -24.76 -9.75
C VAL A 33 5.78 -23.68 -9.22
N ILE A 34 5.39 -23.07 -8.10
CA ILE A 34 6.23 -22.11 -7.39
C ILE A 34 7.02 -22.81 -6.29
N ASP A 35 8.34 -22.61 -6.31
CA ASP A 35 9.23 -22.92 -5.20
C ASP A 35 9.42 -21.64 -4.34
N PRO A 36 8.90 -21.61 -3.10
CA PRO A 36 9.07 -20.45 -2.20
C PRO A 36 10.53 -20.09 -1.94
N GLY A 37 11.43 -21.09 -1.90
CA GLY A 37 12.86 -20.86 -1.70
C GLY A 37 13.49 -20.15 -2.91
N GLN A 38 13.05 -20.48 -4.12
CA GLN A 38 13.49 -19.80 -5.33
C GLN A 38 12.93 -18.38 -5.42
N VAL A 39 11.65 -18.18 -5.07
CA VAL A 39 11.05 -16.84 -5.00
C VAL A 39 11.81 -15.95 -4.01
N ALA A 40 12.19 -16.47 -2.84
CA ALA A 40 12.95 -15.71 -1.85
C ALA A 40 14.32 -15.28 -2.42
N LYS A 41 15.01 -16.16 -3.15
CA LYS A 41 16.30 -15.83 -3.80
C LYS A 41 16.14 -14.77 -4.88
N GLU A 42 15.09 -14.86 -5.69
CA GLU A 42 14.78 -13.86 -6.73
C GLU A 42 14.47 -12.50 -6.10
N LEU A 43 13.69 -12.49 -5.01
CA LEU A 43 13.37 -11.28 -4.27
C LEU A 43 14.63 -10.67 -3.63
N ALA A 44 15.51 -11.49 -3.06
CA ALA A 44 16.79 -11.06 -2.50
C ALA A 44 17.72 -10.49 -3.57
N ALA A 45 17.81 -11.13 -4.74
CA ALA A 45 18.60 -10.63 -5.86
C ALA A 45 18.05 -9.30 -6.41
N ALA A 46 16.73 -9.13 -6.44
CA ALA A 46 16.09 -7.92 -6.95
C ALA A 46 16.14 -6.73 -5.96
N SER A 47 16.05 -7.01 -4.65
CA SER A 47 16.05 -5.97 -3.60
C SER A 47 17.43 -5.69 -3.01
N GLY A 48 18.34 -6.65 -3.01
CA GLY A 48 19.56 -6.61 -2.20
C GLY A 48 19.31 -6.85 -0.70
N ALA A 49 18.10 -7.23 -0.28
CA ALA A 49 17.81 -7.61 1.10
C ALA A 49 18.43 -8.97 1.45
N ALA A 50 18.59 -9.22 2.75
CA ALA A 50 18.98 -10.55 3.26
C ALA A 50 17.93 -11.61 2.88
N ILE A 51 18.39 -12.83 2.57
CA ILE A 51 17.50 -13.91 2.11
C ILE A 51 16.40 -14.23 3.13
N GLU A 52 16.73 -14.21 4.42
CA GLU A 52 15.80 -14.45 5.52
C GLU A 52 14.72 -13.38 5.61
N VAL A 53 15.05 -12.12 5.29
CA VAL A 53 14.09 -11.01 5.19
C VAL A 53 13.17 -11.19 3.99
N CYS A 54 13.67 -11.74 2.88
CA CYS A 54 12.84 -12.07 1.73
C CYS A 54 11.89 -13.24 2.00
N VAL A 55 12.31 -14.23 2.81
CA VAL A 55 11.41 -15.29 3.29
C VAL A 55 10.31 -14.69 4.16
N ASP A 56 10.65 -13.77 5.05
CA ASP A 56 9.67 -13.03 5.87
C ASP A 56 8.69 -12.23 4.99
N ALA A 57 9.16 -11.58 3.94
CA ALA A 57 8.30 -10.85 3.01
C ALA A 57 7.28 -11.76 2.30
N ILE A 58 7.67 -12.99 1.95
CA ILE A 58 6.74 -13.99 1.39
C ILE A 58 5.71 -14.41 2.45
N ARG A 59 6.12 -14.63 3.70
CA ARG A 59 5.19 -14.92 4.82
C ARG A 59 4.17 -13.80 4.99
N TYR A 60 4.65 -12.56 5.03
CA TYR A 60 3.80 -11.38 5.12
C TYR A 60 2.82 -11.32 3.96
N PHE A 61 3.29 -11.46 2.72
CA PHE A 61 2.44 -11.45 1.54
C PHE A 61 1.31 -12.48 1.62
N LEU A 62 1.64 -13.74 1.94
CA LEU A 62 0.65 -14.81 2.03
C LEU A 62 -0.42 -14.54 3.09
N LEU A 63 -0.06 -13.93 4.22
CA LEU A 63 -1.00 -13.65 5.31
C LEU A 63 -1.75 -12.33 5.16
N ARG A 64 -1.18 -11.39 4.41
CA ARG A 64 -1.73 -10.05 4.19
C ARG A 64 -2.66 -10.00 2.98
N GLU A 65 -2.29 -10.69 1.91
CA GLU A 65 -2.98 -10.63 0.62
C GLU A 65 -4.09 -11.68 0.53
N ILE A 66 -3.84 -12.89 1.03
CA ILE A 66 -4.76 -14.02 0.93
C ILE A 66 -5.56 -14.17 2.24
N PRO A 67 -6.88 -13.91 2.25
CA PRO A 67 -7.71 -14.13 3.41
C PRO A 67 -7.68 -15.59 3.86
N PHE A 68 -7.58 -15.83 5.17
CA PHE A 68 -7.57 -17.18 5.70
C PHE A 68 -8.93 -17.86 5.51
N GLY A 69 -8.95 -19.02 4.85
CA GLY A 69 -10.17 -19.78 4.57
C GLY A 69 -10.76 -19.56 3.18
N GLU A 70 -10.26 -18.59 2.41
CA GLU A 70 -10.60 -18.38 1.01
C GLU A 70 -9.48 -18.84 0.08
N ASP A 71 -9.83 -19.20 -1.15
CA ASP A 71 -8.83 -19.43 -2.20
C ASP A 71 -8.17 -18.09 -2.55
N GLY A 72 -6.86 -18.11 -2.78
CA GLY A 72 -6.08 -16.90 -3.07
C GLY A 72 -5.11 -17.08 -4.21
N ASP A 73 -4.70 -15.97 -4.82
CA ASP A 73 -3.73 -15.98 -5.90
C ASP A 73 -2.36 -15.49 -5.43
N PHE A 74 -1.33 -16.26 -5.74
CA PHE A 74 0.04 -15.79 -5.68
C PHE A 74 0.39 -15.11 -7.00
N SER A 75 0.56 -13.79 -6.95
CA SER A 75 1.12 -13.02 -8.06
C SER A 75 2.45 -12.40 -7.67
N ARG A 76 3.46 -12.57 -8.53
CA ARG A 76 4.79 -11.96 -8.37
C ARG A 76 4.72 -10.44 -8.35
N ALA A 77 3.85 -9.86 -9.18
CA ALA A 77 3.61 -8.42 -9.19
C ALA A 77 3.01 -7.94 -7.86
N ALA A 78 2.03 -8.66 -7.31
CA ALA A 78 1.42 -8.32 -6.02
C ALA A 78 2.43 -8.48 -4.86
N LEU A 79 3.27 -9.52 -4.89
CA LEU A 79 4.36 -9.69 -3.91
C LEU A 79 5.34 -8.51 -3.93
N VAL A 80 5.81 -8.11 -5.12
CA VAL A 80 6.72 -6.96 -5.24
C VAL A 80 6.03 -5.66 -4.83
N HIS A 81 4.75 -5.49 -5.16
CA HIS A 81 3.97 -4.34 -4.71
C HIS A 81 3.91 -4.27 -3.18
N ARG A 82 3.53 -5.36 -2.49
CA ARG A 82 3.49 -5.43 -1.03
C ARG A 82 4.87 -5.24 -0.39
N PHE A 83 5.91 -5.80 -1.00
CA PHE A 83 7.28 -5.56 -0.55
C PHE A 83 7.63 -4.07 -0.58
N ASN A 84 7.33 -3.39 -1.69
CA ASN A 84 7.66 -1.99 -1.86
C ASN A 84 6.79 -1.05 -1.03
N ALA A 85 5.46 -1.23 -1.08
CA ALA A 85 4.51 -0.36 -0.38
C ALA A 85 4.61 -0.58 1.13
N ASP A 86 4.31 -1.79 1.58
CA ASP A 86 4.08 -2.07 2.99
C ASP A 86 5.42 -2.21 3.75
N LEU A 87 6.36 -3.01 3.24
CA LEU A 87 7.60 -3.32 3.96
C LEU A 87 8.66 -2.22 3.79
N ALA A 88 8.89 -1.74 2.56
CA ALA A 88 9.90 -0.73 2.29
C ALA A 88 9.42 0.69 2.63
N ASN A 89 8.26 1.15 2.09
CA ASN A 89 7.85 2.55 2.24
C ASN A 89 7.20 2.88 3.59
N ASP A 90 6.54 1.93 4.25
CA ASP A 90 5.91 2.19 5.54
C ASP A 90 6.84 1.79 6.69
N TYR A 91 7.16 0.50 6.83
CA TYR A 91 7.89 0.00 7.98
C TYR A 91 9.39 0.36 7.95
N GLY A 92 10.07 -0.02 6.86
CA GLY A 92 11.50 0.23 6.69
C GLY A 92 11.83 1.73 6.61
N ASN A 93 11.04 2.50 5.87
CA ASN A 93 11.23 3.95 5.74
C ASN A 93 11.06 4.68 7.07
N LEU A 94 10.09 4.33 7.91
CA LEU A 94 9.89 4.98 9.21
C LEU A 94 11.16 4.87 10.07
N LEU A 95 11.78 3.68 10.10
CA LEU A 95 13.06 3.46 10.77
C LEU A 95 14.19 4.28 10.13
N ASN A 96 14.32 4.20 8.80
CA ASN A 96 15.37 4.88 8.03
C ASN A 96 15.25 6.41 8.06
N ARG A 97 14.08 6.96 8.36
CA ARG A 97 13.86 8.40 8.55
C ARG A 97 14.12 8.86 9.98
N THR A 98 13.91 7.97 10.96
CA THR A 98 14.02 8.31 12.39
C THR A 98 15.46 8.19 12.87
N LEU A 99 16.13 7.07 12.58
CA LEU A 99 17.46 6.78 13.10
C LEU A 99 18.54 7.82 12.70
N PRO A 100 18.62 8.29 11.44
CA PRO A 100 19.62 9.30 11.06
C PRO A 100 19.41 10.65 11.76
N GLN A 101 18.17 11.01 12.12
CA GLN A 101 17.89 12.23 12.87
C GLN A 101 18.45 12.13 14.30
N ILE A 102 18.35 10.94 14.90
CA ILE A 102 18.89 10.65 16.23
C ILE A 102 20.42 10.64 16.21
N GLU A 103 21.05 10.03 15.21
CA GLU A 103 22.51 10.11 15.03
C GLU A 103 22.98 11.55 14.89
N ARG A 104 22.33 12.31 14.01
CA ARG A 104 22.76 13.67 13.67
C ARG A 104 22.55 14.67 14.80
N HIS A 105 21.47 14.56 15.55
CA HIS A 105 21.03 15.62 16.48
C HIS A 105 21.06 15.22 17.96
N PHE A 106 21.18 13.92 18.25
CA PHE A 106 21.12 13.36 19.60
C PHE A 106 22.24 12.36 19.87
N GLU A 107 23.38 12.48 19.16
CA GLU A 107 24.59 11.67 19.35
C GLU A 107 24.34 10.16 19.27
N GLY A 108 23.35 9.75 18.46
CA GLY A 108 22.97 8.35 18.31
C GLY A 108 22.33 7.75 19.56
N LYS A 109 21.79 8.57 20.47
CA LYS A 109 21.15 8.13 21.70
C LYS A 109 19.67 8.47 21.71
N VAL A 110 18.84 7.53 22.17
CA VAL A 110 17.40 7.75 22.37
C VAL A 110 17.19 9.02 23.20
N PRO A 111 16.48 10.04 22.69
CA PRO A 111 16.24 11.27 23.42
C PRO A 111 15.31 11.05 24.62
N THR A 112 15.30 12.00 25.56
CA THR A 112 14.32 12.01 26.65
C THR A 112 12.94 12.41 26.08
N GLN A 113 11.90 11.69 26.49
CA GLN A 113 10.52 12.07 26.19
C GLN A 113 10.13 13.28 27.07
N GLY A 114 9.72 14.38 26.43
CA GLY A 114 9.18 15.56 27.10
C GLY A 114 7.65 15.51 27.21
N ASP A 115 7.05 16.67 27.46
CA ASP A 115 5.60 16.80 27.60
C ASP A 115 4.84 16.46 26.31
N GLU A 116 3.68 15.85 26.46
CA GLU A 116 2.76 15.51 25.36
C GLU A 116 2.24 16.77 24.66
N ARG A 117 2.47 16.88 23.35
CA ARG A 117 2.02 18.00 22.50
C ARG A 117 1.64 17.53 21.10
N GLY A 118 0.85 18.32 20.37
CA GLY A 118 0.57 18.03 18.95
C GLY A 118 -0.04 16.63 18.74
N GLY A 119 0.52 15.86 17.81
CA GLY A 119 0.04 14.51 17.49
C GLY A 119 0.37 13.40 18.48
N ASP A 120 1.08 13.67 19.58
CA ASP A 120 1.62 12.66 20.51
C ASP A 120 0.54 11.73 21.09
N GLY A 121 -0.53 12.31 21.62
CA GLY A 121 -1.63 11.56 22.24
C GLY A 121 -2.32 10.63 21.24
N SER A 122 -2.56 11.12 20.02
CA SER A 122 -3.19 10.33 18.95
C SER A 122 -2.34 9.13 18.52
N LEU A 123 -1.01 9.31 18.43
CA LEU A 123 -0.09 8.21 18.15
C LEU A 123 -0.07 7.20 19.30
N ARG A 124 0.03 7.66 20.55
CA ARG A 124 0.00 6.80 21.74
C ARG A 124 -1.28 5.97 21.79
N GLU A 125 -2.43 6.62 21.69
CA GLU A 125 -3.74 5.96 21.73
C GLU A 125 -3.87 4.92 20.63
N THR A 126 -3.45 5.27 19.41
CA THR A 126 -3.40 4.32 18.30
C THR A 126 -2.53 3.10 18.66
N ALA A 127 -1.32 3.29 19.15
CA ALA A 127 -0.41 2.19 19.46
C ALA A 127 -0.97 1.25 20.54
N VAL A 128 -1.51 1.80 21.64
CA VAL A 128 -2.09 1.00 22.72
C VAL A 128 -3.34 0.26 22.25
N ASN A 129 -4.19 0.90 21.45
CA ASN A 129 -5.41 0.30 20.91
C ASN A 129 -5.08 -0.85 19.95
N VAL A 130 -4.12 -0.66 19.03
CA VAL A 130 -3.65 -1.71 18.12
C VAL A 130 -3.16 -2.92 18.95
N ALA A 131 -2.23 -2.69 19.88
CA ALA A 131 -1.65 -3.78 20.68
C ALA A 131 -2.70 -4.56 21.48
N SER A 132 -3.71 -3.86 22.01
CA SER A 132 -4.80 -4.48 22.78
C SER A 132 -5.76 -5.28 21.88
N ALA A 133 -5.96 -4.85 20.63
CA ALA A 133 -6.88 -5.50 19.70
C ALA A 133 -6.28 -6.76 19.06
N ILE A 134 -4.95 -6.84 18.88
CA ILE A 134 -4.30 -7.94 18.15
C ILE A 134 -4.71 -9.32 18.66
N GLY A 135 -4.79 -9.54 19.97
CA GLY A 135 -5.18 -10.84 20.53
C GLY A 135 -6.50 -11.36 19.96
N GLY A 136 -7.51 -10.50 19.84
CA GLY A 136 -8.81 -10.86 19.27
C GLY A 136 -8.77 -11.21 17.79
N TYR A 137 -7.83 -10.66 17.01
CA TYR A 137 -7.61 -11.07 15.62
C TYR A 137 -6.97 -12.47 15.57
N ILE A 138 -5.99 -12.73 16.44
CA ILE A 138 -5.32 -14.03 16.52
C ILE A 138 -6.29 -15.13 16.96
N ASP A 139 -7.12 -14.88 17.97
CA ASP A 139 -8.07 -15.89 18.48
C ASP A 139 -9.04 -16.37 17.39
N ARG A 140 -9.43 -15.48 16.47
CA ARG A 140 -10.29 -15.78 15.32
C ARG A 140 -9.53 -16.11 14.02
N GLN A 141 -8.20 -16.19 14.08
CA GLN A 141 -7.31 -16.49 12.94
C GLN A 141 -7.40 -15.47 11.79
N ASP A 142 -7.78 -14.23 12.10
CA ASP A 142 -7.84 -13.11 11.16
C ASP A 142 -6.47 -12.44 11.05
N PHE A 143 -5.51 -13.17 10.46
CA PHE A 143 -4.13 -12.69 10.30
C PHE A 143 -4.05 -11.45 9.40
N LYS A 144 -4.89 -11.40 8.35
CA LYS A 144 -4.99 -10.24 7.45
C LYS A 144 -5.39 -9.00 8.22
N GLY A 145 -6.46 -9.08 9.02
CA GLY A 145 -6.92 -7.97 9.85
C GLY A 145 -5.90 -7.58 10.93
N ALA A 146 -5.19 -8.54 11.51
CA ALA A 146 -4.11 -8.24 12.47
C ALA A 146 -2.99 -7.41 11.81
N LEU A 147 -2.53 -7.84 10.63
CA LEU A 147 -1.50 -7.12 9.87
C LEU A 147 -2.00 -5.76 9.37
N GLU A 148 -3.27 -5.64 8.97
CA GLU A 148 -3.91 -4.35 8.66
C GLU A 148 -3.84 -3.37 9.81
N GLU A 149 -4.16 -3.83 11.02
CA GLU A 149 -4.17 -2.98 12.21
C GLU A 149 -2.76 -2.58 12.65
N ILE A 150 -1.77 -3.48 12.51
CA ILE A 150 -0.35 -3.13 12.71
C ILE A 150 0.11 -2.08 11.70
N TRP A 151 -0.28 -2.21 10.43
CA TRP A 151 0.06 -1.23 9.40
C TRP A 151 -0.66 0.11 9.59
N ARG A 152 -1.85 0.12 10.21
CA ARG A 152 -2.51 1.36 10.63
C ARG A 152 -1.65 2.15 11.61
N LEU A 153 -1.03 1.47 12.59
CA LEU A 153 -0.08 2.12 13.52
C LEU A 153 1.13 2.70 12.76
N LEU A 154 1.74 1.94 11.84
CA LEU A 154 2.87 2.42 11.04
C LEU A 154 2.48 3.63 10.18
N GLY A 155 1.30 3.63 9.58
CA GLY A 155 0.77 4.77 8.81
C GLY A 155 0.57 6.02 9.67
N VAL A 156 -0.01 5.87 10.87
CA VAL A 156 -0.16 6.97 11.84
C VAL A 156 1.20 7.50 12.29
N ALA A 157 2.17 6.62 12.56
CA ALA A 157 3.53 7.02 12.93
C ALA A 157 4.28 7.76 11.80
N ASN A 158 4.14 7.30 10.56
CA ASN A 158 4.68 8.01 9.38
C ASN A 158 4.05 9.42 9.25
N LYS A 159 2.72 9.51 9.29
CA LYS A 159 2.03 10.81 9.24
C LYS A 159 2.43 11.73 10.39
N TYR A 160 2.61 11.18 11.58
CA TYR A 160 3.03 11.92 12.77
C TYR A 160 4.43 12.53 12.59
N ILE A 161 5.44 11.73 12.22
CA ILE A 161 6.79 12.27 12.03
C ILE A 161 6.85 13.28 10.87
N ASP A 162 6.02 13.10 9.84
CA ASP A 162 5.85 14.06 8.75
C ASP A 162 5.26 15.40 9.21
N THR A 163 4.19 15.34 10.01
CA THR A 163 3.48 16.54 10.47
C THR A 163 4.30 17.33 11.47
N GLU A 164 4.97 16.63 12.41
CA GLU A 164 5.76 17.27 13.45
C GLU A 164 7.16 17.71 12.97
N ALA A 165 7.61 17.18 11.82
CA ALA A 165 8.82 17.58 11.11
C ALA A 165 10.06 17.80 12.03
N PRO A 166 10.54 16.78 12.77
CA PRO A 166 11.58 16.94 13.78
C PRO A 166 12.90 17.49 13.22
N TRP A 167 13.21 17.23 11.94
CA TRP A 167 14.38 17.79 11.23
C TRP A 167 14.35 19.32 11.10
N THR A 168 13.16 19.92 11.14
CA THR A 168 12.97 21.37 11.17
C THR A 168 12.89 21.85 12.61
N ALA A 169 12.05 21.20 13.43
CA ALA A 169 11.81 21.59 14.82
C ALA A 169 13.10 21.61 15.66
N VAL A 170 14.06 20.72 15.39
CA VAL A 170 15.33 20.65 16.13
C VAL A 170 16.15 21.94 16.12
N ARG A 171 15.92 22.83 15.14
CA ARG A 171 16.61 24.12 15.03
C ARG A 171 16.10 25.16 16.02
N THR A 172 14.87 25.03 16.47
CA THR A 172 14.17 26.02 17.32
C THR A 172 13.76 25.43 18.66
N ASP A 173 13.41 24.15 18.68
CA ASP A 173 12.94 23.40 19.84
C ASP A 173 13.48 21.96 19.78
N ARG A 174 14.70 21.80 20.31
CA ARG A 174 15.39 20.49 20.35
C ARG A 174 14.67 19.50 21.25
N GLU A 175 14.00 19.96 22.31
CA GLU A 175 13.25 19.10 23.22
C GLU A 175 12.01 18.51 22.53
N ARG A 176 11.28 19.33 21.77
CA ARG A 176 10.17 18.86 20.95
C ARG A 176 10.61 17.85 19.91
N ALA A 177 11.68 18.16 19.17
CA ALA A 177 12.23 17.21 18.19
C ALA A 177 12.64 15.87 18.85
N GLY A 178 13.21 15.93 20.06
CA GLY A 178 13.54 14.75 20.85
C GLY A 178 12.30 13.92 21.21
N THR A 179 11.25 14.57 21.71
CA THR A 179 9.97 13.92 22.04
C THR A 179 9.34 13.25 20.82
N VAL A 180 9.39 13.92 19.65
CA VAL A 180 8.87 13.38 18.40
C VAL A 180 9.61 12.12 17.99
N LEU A 181 10.93 12.17 17.98
CA LEU A 181 11.76 11.01 17.63
C LEU A 181 11.60 9.87 18.64
N TYR A 182 11.50 10.16 19.94
CA TYR A 182 11.22 9.16 20.97
C TYR A 182 9.90 8.44 20.70
N ASN A 183 8.81 9.20 20.50
CA ASN A 183 7.48 8.64 20.26
C ASN A 183 7.45 7.78 18.99
N THR A 184 8.14 8.20 17.94
CA THR A 184 8.26 7.39 16.71
C THR A 184 9.04 6.10 16.94
N LEU A 185 10.14 6.12 17.71
CA LEU A 185 10.87 4.90 18.06
C LEU A 185 10.01 3.96 18.92
N ASP A 186 9.22 4.48 19.85
CA ASP A 186 8.38 3.63 20.72
C ASP A 186 7.21 3.01 19.94
N ALA A 187 6.63 3.75 18.98
CA ALA A 187 5.68 3.19 18.01
C ALA A 187 6.31 2.09 17.16
N LEU A 188 7.54 2.29 16.66
CA LEU A 188 8.31 1.25 15.97
C LEU A 188 8.54 0.04 16.86
N ARG A 189 8.96 0.22 18.12
CA ARG A 189 9.15 -0.87 19.09
C ARG A 189 7.87 -1.70 19.24
N ILE A 190 6.72 -1.07 19.43
CA ILE A 190 5.43 -1.75 19.57
C ILE A 190 5.09 -2.52 18.28
N ALA A 191 5.16 -1.86 17.12
CA ALA A 191 4.91 -2.52 15.84
C ALA A 191 5.85 -3.71 15.59
N THR A 192 7.13 -3.59 15.96
CA THR A 192 8.13 -4.66 15.86
C THR A 192 7.78 -5.86 16.75
N ILE A 193 7.33 -5.65 17.99
CA ILE A 193 6.87 -6.75 18.86
C ILE A 193 5.68 -7.46 18.20
N LEU A 194 4.69 -6.69 17.78
CA LEU A 194 3.44 -7.23 17.23
C LEU A 194 3.66 -8.01 15.93
N VAL A 195 4.54 -7.53 15.04
CA VAL A 195 4.77 -8.17 13.74
C VAL A 195 5.77 -9.32 13.79
N SER A 196 6.52 -9.46 14.90
CA SER A 196 7.57 -10.47 15.06
C SER A 196 7.17 -11.93 14.76
N PRO A 197 5.91 -12.40 14.98
CA PRO A 197 5.53 -13.76 14.60
C PRO A 197 5.54 -14.01 13.09
N TRP A 198 5.39 -12.96 12.27
CA TRP A 198 5.28 -13.06 10.80
C TRP A 198 6.50 -12.54 10.06
N LEU A 199 7.26 -11.61 10.68
CA LEU A 199 8.51 -11.06 10.17
C LEU A 199 9.68 -11.29 11.15
N PRO A 200 9.99 -12.53 11.58
CA PRO A 200 10.93 -12.79 12.67
C PRO A 200 12.35 -12.26 12.42
N SER A 201 12.86 -12.41 11.20
CA SER A 201 14.21 -12.01 10.80
C SER A 201 14.30 -10.49 10.66
N ALA A 202 13.34 -9.88 9.95
CA ALA A 202 13.29 -8.43 9.80
C ALA A 202 13.06 -7.72 11.14
N ALA A 203 12.14 -8.24 11.98
CA ALA A 203 11.88 -7.70 13.30
C ALA A 203 13.12 -7.78 14.19
N ALA A 204 13.90 -8.85 14.16
CA ALA A 204 15.15 -8.96 14.91
C ALA A 204 16.21 -7.94 14.46
N ILE A 205 16.33 -7.69 13.15
CA ILE A 205 17.22 -6.65 12.62
C ILE A 205 16.78 -5.28 13.12
N ILE A 206 15.50 -4.93 12.97
CA ILE A 206 14.95 -3.64 13.40
C ILE A 206 15.10 -3.45 14.90
N TRP A 207 14.79 -4.47 15.69
CA TRP A 207 14.98 -4.47 17.15
C TRP A 207 16.41 -4.17 17.56
N THR A 208 17.39 -4.75 16.84
CA THR A 208 18.81 -4.46 17.03
C THR A 208 19.14 -3.02 16.66
N GLN A 209 18.58 -2.50 15.55
CA GLN A 209 18.80 -1.12 15.14
C GLN A 209 18.19 -0.09 16.10
N LEU A 210 17.11 -0.43 16.80
CA LEU A 210 16.54 0.36 17.90
C LEU A 210 17.44 0.38 19.15
N GLY A 211 18.48 -0.46 19.21
CA GLY A 211 19.42 -0.51 20.34
C GLY A 211 18.87 -1.24 21.58
N ILE A 212 17.79 -2.02 21.44
CA ILE A 212 17.16 -2.70 22.57
C ILE A 212 17.93 -4.00 22.88
N GLU A 213 18.52 -4.07 24.07
CA GLU A 213 19.36 -5.20 24.47
C GLU A 213 18.54 -6.43 24.89
N THR A 214 17.36 -6.22 25.47
CA THR A 214 16.46 -7.30 25.84
C THR A 214 16.09 -8.08 24.57
N PRO A 215 16.31 -9.41 24.50
CA PRO A 215 16.06 -10.16 23.28
C PRO A 215 14.58 -10.10 22.87
N LEU A 216 14.31 -9.89 21.58
CA LEU A 216 12.94 -9.79 21.06
C LEU A 216 12.06 -11.01 21.43
N GLY A 217 12.63 -12.23 21.39
CA GLY A 217 11.89 -13.46 21.76
C GLY A 217 11.45 -13.55 23.23
N THR A 218 11.96 -12.66 24.10
CA THR A 218 11.48 -12.54 25.50
C THR A 218 10.29 -11.61 25.64
N GLN A 219 9.97 -10.80 24.62
CA GLN A 219 8.82 -9.92 24.63
C GLN A 219 7.52 -10.72 24.54
N ARG A 220 6.46 -10.18 25.13
CA ARG A 220 5.10 -10.71 25.11
C ARG A 220 4.14 -9.64 24.60
N LEU A 221 2.91 -10.05 24.27
CA LEU A 221 1.87 -9.11 23.81
C LEU A 221 1.63 -7.98 24.82
N GLU A 222 1.72 -8.27 26.12
CA GLU A 222 1.61 -7.28 27.20
C GLU A 222 2.72 -6.20 27.17
N ASP A 223 3.89 -6.48 26.61
CA ASP A 223 4.95 -5.49 26.46
C ASP A 223 4.65 -4.48 25.33
N ALA A 224 3.83 -4.89 24.36
CA ALA A 224 3.37 -4.04 23.26
C ALA A 224 2.25 -3.09 23.68
N THR A 225 1.48 -3.41 24.74
CA THR A 225 0.39 -2.52 25.23
C THR A 225 0.89 -1.37 26.09
N ARG A 226 2.18 -1.36 26.45
CA ARG A 226 2.80 -0.33 27.30
C ARG A 226 3.52 0.69 26.43
N TRP A 227 3.09 1.95 26.50
CA TRP A 227 3.76 3.10 25.88
C TRP A 227 4.96 3.57 26.72
N SER A 228 5.90 4.27 26.10
CA SER A 228 7.08 4.89 26.70
C SER A 228 8.00 3.91 27.43
N ARG A 229 8.41 2.83 26.74
CA ARG A 229 9.29 1.80 27.34
C ARG A 229 10.73 1.86 26.89
N LEU A 230 11.06 2.74 25.94
CA LEU A 230 12.45 3.00 25.58
C LEU A 230 13.15 3.79 26.68
N LYS A 231 14.35 3.34 27.05
CA LYS A 231 15.21 4.03 28.01
C LYS A 231 15.95 5.18 27.29
N ALA A 232 15.79 6.40 27.78
CA ALA A 232 16.55 7.55 27.29
C ALA A 232 18.06 7.30 27.47
N GLY A 233 18.85 7.76 26.51
CA GLY A 233 20.30 7.54 26.47
C GLY A 233 20.74 6.20 25.87
N THR A 234 19.82 5.26 25.59
CA THR A 234 20.16 4.01 24.89
C THR A 234 20.76 4.32 23.52
N PRO A 235 21.94 3.75 23.17
CA PRO A 235 22.53 3.95 21.85
C PRO A 235 21.73 3.18 20.79
N VAL A 236 21.22 3.89 19.78
CA VAL A 236 20.66 3.25 18.58
C VAL A 236 21.78 2.67 17.72
N ARG A 237 21.46 1.72 16.83
CA ARG A 237 22.44 1.04 15.99
C ARG A 237 22.02 1.08 14.51
N PRO A 238 22.07 2.25 13.85
CA PRO A 238 21.60 2.36 12.48
C PRO A 238 22.41 1.47 11.55
N GLY A 239 21.74 0.97 10.52
CA GLY A 239 22.31 -0.02 9.61
C GLY A 239 21.80 0.15 8.19
N ALA A 240 22.11 -0.82 7.35
CA ALA A 240 21.55 -0.86 6.00
C ALA A 240 20.01 -0.94 6.06
N PRO A 241 19.31 -0.38 5.05
CA PRO A 241 17.87 -0.52 4.94
C PRO A 241 17.45 -1.99 5.00
N VAL A 242 16.51 -2.32 5.89
CA VAL A 242 16.03 -3.71 6.08
C VAL A 242 15.29 -4.22 4.85
N PHE A 243 14.49 -3.35 4.23
CA PHE A 243 13.74 -3.60 3.01
C PHE A 243 14.16 -2.58 1.94
N PRO A 244 15.30 -2.76 1.26
CA PRO A 244 15.66 -1.89 0.15
C PRO A 244 14.65 -2.10 -0.99
N ARG A 245 14.07 -1.01 -1.47
CA ARG A 245 13.00 -1.04 -2.46
C ARG A 245 13.45 -1.73 -3.76
N ILE A 246 12.59 -2.56 -4.33
CA ILE A 246 12.80 -3.22 -5.62
C ILE A 246 12.45 -2.25 -6.75
N GLU A 247 13.40 -2.04 -7.66
CA GLU A 247 13.19 -1.29 -8.90
C GLU A 247 12.31 -2.12 -9.86
N THR A 248 11.08 -1.70 -10.08
CA THR A 248 10.19 -2.31 -11.08
C THR A 248 10.30 -1.55 -12.40
N LYS A 249 10.60 -2.25 -13.50
CA LYS A 249 10.50 -1.67 -14.86
C LYS A 249 9.04 -1.31 -15.11
N GLY A 250 8.68 -0.05 -14.88
CA GLY A 250 7.32 0.47 -15.05
C GLY A 250 6.66 1.03 -13.79
N THR A 251 7.32 1.02 -12.63
CA THR A 251 6.83 1.75 -11.45
C THR A 251 8.00 2.50 -10.84
N THR A 252 8.37 3.59 -11.52
CA THR A 252 9.17 4.64 -10.90
C THR A 252 8.45 5.04 -9.62
N ALA A 253 9.06 4.66 -8.51
CA ALA A 253 8.67 5.11 -7.19
C ALA A 253 8.46 6.62 -7.21
N GLU A 254 7.39 7.05 -6.56
CA GLU A 254 7.23 8.37 -5.99
C GLU A 254 8.45 8.70 -5.11
N LYS A 255 9.53 9.14 -5.74
CA LYS A 255 10.51 10.03 -5.15
C LYS A 255 10.13 11.41 -5.66
N THR A 256 9.69 12.24 -4.73
CA THR A 256 9.54 13.68 -4.87
C THR A 256 10.91 14.33 -5.03
N GLN A 257 11.63 14.00 -6.10
CA GLN A 257 12.74 14.77 -6.65
C GLN A 257 12.62 14.77 -8.17
N GLN A 258 12.35 15.96 -8.68
CA GLN A 258 12.34 16.33 -10.09
C GLN A 258 13.50 15.69 -10.85
N ILE A 259 13.22 15.01 -11.96
CA ILE A 259 13.95 15.06 -13.25
C ILE A 259 13.05 14.40 -14.34
N GLY A 260 13.03 15.04 -15.51
CA GLY A 260 12.07 14.87 -16.61
C GLY A 260 11.91 13.46 -17.18
N GLY A 261 10.66 13.02 -17.25
CA GLY A 261 10.20 12.12 -18.30
C GLY A 261 10.29 12.79 -19.68
N PRO A 262 9.96 12.07 -20.79
CA PRO A 262 9.99 12.65 -22.12
C PRO A 262 9.24 13.98 -22.09
N LYS A 263 9.86 15.04 -22.62
CA LYS A 263 9.24 16.37 -22.67
C LYS A 263 7.82 16.19 -23.21
N VAL A 264 6.85 16.35 -22.33
CA VAL A 264 5.49 16.67 -22.75
C VAL A 264 5.64 18.09 -23.25
N ASP A 265 5.82 18.25 -24.56
CA ASP A 265 6.09 19.56 -25.17
C ASP A 265 4.94 20.58 -24.96
N ASN A 266 3.82 20.13 -24.36
CA ASN A 266 2.65 20.93 -24.02
C ASN A 266 2.12 20.59 -22.60
N THR A 267 2.91 20.78 -21.55
CA THR A 267 2.36 20.76 -20.18
C THR A 267 1.46 21.96 -19.95
N ILE A 268 0.27 21.73 -19.39
CA ILE A 268 -0.63 22.81 -18.96
C ILE A 268 -0.42 23.12 -17.48
N ASN A 269 -0.54 24.39 -17.11
CA ASN A 269 -0.49 24.80 -15.71
C ASN A 269 -1.84 24.54 -15.00
N ILE A 270 -1.86 24.68 -13.67
CA ILE A 270 -3.07 24.43 -12.87
C ILE A 270 -4.24 25.37 -13.22
N GLU A 271 -3.97 26.59 -13.67
CA GLU A 271 -5.01 27.53 -14.09
C GLU A 271 -5.63 27.12 -15.43
N GLU A 272 -4.85 26.52 -16.33
CA GLU A 272 -5.35 25.90 -17.55
C GLU A 272 -6.16 24.63 -17.24
N PHE A 273 -5.75 23.84 -16.25
CA PHE A 273 -6.52 22.68 -15.79
C PHE A 273 -7.86 23.08 -15.18
N LYS A 274 -7.89 24.13 -14.35
CA LYS A 274 -9.14 24.67 -13.77
C LYS A 274 -10.14 25.15 -14.81
N LYS A 275 -9.67 25.48 -16.03
CA LYS A 275 -10.56 25.82 -17.14
C LYS A 275 -11.25 24.61 -17.74
N LEU A 276 -10.85 23.37 -17.45
CA LEU A 276 -11.51 22.17 -17.96
C LEU A 276 -12.75 21.85 -17.12
N ASP A 277 -13.90 21.70 -17.78
CA ASP A 277 -15.15 21.26 -17.14
C ASP A 277 -15.29 19.76 -17.32
N ILE A 278 -14.78 18.99 -16.35
CA ILE A 278 -14.81 17.54 -16.37
C ILE A 278 -15.92 17.05 -15.44
N ARG A 279 -16.87 16.27 -15.98
CA ARG A 279 -18.03 15.77 -15.24
C ARG A 279 -18.20 14.28 -15.42
N VAL A 280 -18.88 13.66 -14.45
CA VAL A 280 -19.38 12.28 -14.59
C VAL A 280 -20.76 12.35 -15.21
N GLY A 281 -21.01 11.55 -16.25
CA GLY A 281 -22.32 11.44 -16.88
C GLY A 281 -22.70 10.01 -17.20
N GLU A 282 -24.00 9.73 -17.19
CA GLU A 282 -24.56 8.42 -17.50
C GLU A 282 -25.01 8.35 -18.97
N ILE A 283 -24.61 7.29 -19.68
CA ILE A 283 -25.02 7.08 -21.06
C ILE A 283 -26.49 6.61 -21.09
N VAL A 284 -27.39 7.46 -21.55
CA VAL A 284 -28.84 7.17 -21.63
C VAL A 284 -29.24 6.50 -22.94
N SER A 285 -28.47 6.70 -24.01
CA SER A 285 -28.69 5.99 -25.28
C SER A 285 -27.42 5.95 -26.11
N ALA A 286 -27.22 4.88 -26.88
CA ALA A 286 -26.13 4.74 -27.83
C ALA A 286 -26.66 4.14 -29.14
N THR A 287 -26.30 4.73 -30.28
CA THR A 287 -26.70 4.25 -31.62
C THR A 287 -25.53 4.34 -32.60
N ARG A 288 -25.48 3.42 -33.57
CA ARG A 288 -24.47 3.50 -34.64
C ARG A 288 -24.81 4.66 -35.57
N VAL A 289 -23.79 5.41 -35.99
CA VAL A 289 -23.96 6.52 -36.93
C VAL A 289 -24.11 5.95 -38.35
N PRO A 290 -25.21 6.25 -39.08
CA PRO A 290 -25.38 5.77 -40.45
C PRO A 290 -24.26 6.25 -41.38
N GLY A 291 -23.76 5.35 -42.23
CA GLY A 291 -22.71 5.67 -43.22
C GLY A 291 -21.27 5.65 -42.68
N THR A 292 -21.04 5.15 -41.46
CA THR A 292 -19.69 4.88 -40.93
C THR A 292 -19.66 3.64 -40.05
N ASP A 293 -18.55 2.91 -40.14
CA ASP A 293 -18.20 1.74 -39.34
C ASP A 293 -17.36 2.08 -38.11
N LYS A 294 -17.13 3.37 -37.82
CA LYS A 294 -16.25 3.80 -36.72
C LYS A 294 -16.97 4.54 -35.60
N LEU A 295 -18.10 5.18 -35.88
CA LEU A 295 -18.72 6.12 -34.94
C LEU A 295 -19.99 5.57 -34.28
N ILE A 296 -20.09 5.81 -32.98
CA ILE A 296 -21.29 5.67 -32.17
C ILE A 296 -21.74 7.07 -31.73
N GLU A 297 -23.01 7.38 -31.91
CA GLU A 297 -23.66 8.53 -31.28
C GLU A 297 -24.13 8.10 -29.89
N ILE A 298 -23.67 8.80 -28.86
CA ILE A 298 -24.13 8.58 -27.49
C ILE A 298 -24.81 9.84 -26.95
N LYS A 299 -25.88 9.64 -26.18
CA LYS A 299 -26.48 10.68 -25.35
C LYS A 299 -26.07 10.43 -23.90
N VAL A 300 -25.54 11.45 -23.26
CA VAL A 300 -25.00 11.37 -21.91
C VAL A 300 -25.70 12.41 -21.03
N ASP A 301 -26.31 11.96 -19.94
CA ASP A 301 -26.86 12.83 -18.91
C ASP A 301 -25.76 13.20 -17.91
N ILE A 302 -25.43 14.49 -17.84
CA ILE A 302 -24.41 15.05 -16.93
C ILE A 302 -25.04 15.80 -15.74
N GLY A 303 -26.17 15.31 -15.23
CA GLY A 303 -26.87 15.87 -14.07
C GLY A 303 -28.07 16.75 -14.45
N GLY A 304 -28.92 16.28 -15.35
CA GLY A 304 -30.12 16.96 -15.87
C GLY A 304 -29.92 17.68 -17.21
N ASP A 305 -28.69 17.70 -17.73
CA ASP A 305 -28.33 18.21 -19.07
C ASP A 305 -27.89 17.03 -19.94
N VAL A 306 -28.67 16.71 -20.97
CA VAL A 306 -28.40 15.56 -21.87
C VAL A 306 -27.66 16.05 -23.10
N ARG A 307 -26.43 15.57 -23.29
CA ARG A 307 -25.55 15.97 -24.39
C ARG A 307 -25.32 14.86 -25.39
N THR A 308 -25.20 15.25 -26.65
CA THR A 308 -24.85 14.32 -27.74
C THR A 308 -23.35 14.33 -27.97
N LEU A 309 -22.72 13.15 -27.94
CA LEU A 309 -21.31 12.96 -28.27
C LEU A 309 -21.18 11.97 -29.44
N ALA A 310 -20.27 12.22 -30.37
CA ALA A 310 -19.92 11.28 -31.43
C ALA A 310 -18.54 10.67 -31.14
N THR A 311 -18.46 9.35 -30.97
CA THR A 311 -17.24 8.67 -30.50
C THR A 311 -16.81 7.48 -31.38
N GLY A 312 -15.49 7.29 -31.51
CA GLY A 312 -14.86 6.29 -32.37
C GLY A 312 -14.78 4.87 -31.80
N LEU A 313 -15.80 4.42 -31.08
CA LEU A 313 -15.71 3.20 -30.25
C LEU A 313 -16.18 1.90 -30.90
N ILE A 314 -16.69 1.93 -32.14
CA ILE A 314 -17.20 0.70 -32.80
C ILE A 314 -16.20 -0.47 -32.81
N PRO A 315 -14.87 -0.27 -33.02
CA PRO A 315 -13.93 -1.39 -32.99
C PRO A 315 -13.83 -2.09 -31.63
N PHE A 316 -14.32 -1.47 -30.56
CA PHE A 316 -14.09 -1.89 -29.17
C PHE A 316 -15.39 -2.16 -28.39
N TYR A 317 -16.52 -1.55 -28.77
CA TYR A 317 -17.79 -1.63 -28.04
C TYR A 317 -18.98 -1.72 -28.98
N GLN A 318 -20.01 -2.51 -28.60
CA GLN A 318 -21.35 -2.39 -29.18
C GLN A 318 -22.12 -1.26 -28.50
N PRO A 319 -23.08 -0.60 -29.18
CA PRO A 319 -23.89 0.45 -28.55
C PRO A 319 -24.59 0.00 -27.27
N ASP A 320 -25.12 -1.23 -27.25
CA ASP A 320 -25.83 -1.79 -26.10
C ASP A 320 -24.92 -1.95 -24.88
N ASP A 321 -23.60 -2.16 -25.08
CA ASP A 321 -22.63 -2.27 -24.00
C ASP A 321 -22.38 -0.94 -23.29
N LEU A 322 -22.80 0.19 -23.88
CA LEU A 322 -22.51 1.53 -23.38
C LEU A 322 -23.62 2.08 -22.49
N VAL A 323 -24.87 1.69 -22.76
CA VAL A 323 -26.04 2.23 -22.05
C VAL A 323 -25.97 1.89 -20.55
N GLY A 324 -26.21 2.88 -19.69
CA GLY A 324 -26.14 2.76 -18.24
C GLY A 324 -24.73 2.87 -17.65
N LYS A 325 -23.68 2.97 -18.47
CA LYS A 325 -22.33 3.25 -17.94
C LYS A 325 -22.20 4.72 -17.53
N ARG A 326 -21.56 4.94 -16.38
CA ARG A 326 -21.10 6.27 -15.95
C ARG A 326 -19.69 6.50 -16.45
N ILE A 327 -19.49 7.58 -17.21
CA ILE A 327 -18.24 7.91 -17.88
C ILE A 327 -17.77 9.32 -17.50
N ILE A 328 -16.48 9.58 -17.71
CA ILE A 328 -15.90 10.92 -17.57
C ILE A 328 -16.04 11.67 -18.90
N VAL A 329 -16.64 12.86 -18.85
CA VAL A 329 -16.90 13.74 -19.99
C VAL A 329 -16.23 15.09 -19.80
N LEU A 330 -15.46 15.54 -20.78
CA LEU A 330 -15.03 16.94 -20.90
C LEU A 330 -16.15 17.73 -21.57
N ALA A 331 -16.86 18.53 -20.76
CA ALA A 331 -18.13 19.17 -21.10
C ALA A 331 -17.98 20.57 -21.70
N ASN A 332 -16.82 21.21 -21.63
CA ASN A 332 -16.65 22.58 -22.14
C ASN A 332 -15.73 22.71 -23.36
N LEU A 333 -15.63 21.65 -24.16
CA LEU A 333 -15.08 21.75 -25.51
C LEU A 333 -16.05 22.47 -26.45
N GLU A 334 -15.48 23.21 -27.40
CA GLU A 334 -16.26 23.80 -28.49
C GLU A 334 -17.00 22.71 -29.28
N PRO A 335 -18.32 22.84 -29.50
CA PRO A 335 -19.06 21.85 -30.25
C PRO A 335 -18.53 21.70 -31.67
N ARG A 336 -18.31 20.45 -32.11
CA ARG A 336 -17.81 20.15 -33.45
C ARG A 336 -18.77 19.23 -34.18
N ARG A 337 -19.01 19.52 -35.47
CA ARG A 337 -19.76 18.61 -36.35
C ARG A 337 -18.87 17.45 -36.81
N VAL A 338 -19.31 16.23 -36.53
CA VAL A 338 -18.67 14.99 -36.96
C VAL A 338 -19.72 14.20 -37.74
N ARG A 339 -19.53 14.05 -39.06
CA ARG A 339 -20.44 13.28 -39.95
C ARG A 339 -21.93 13.67 -39.80
N GLY A 340 -22.21 14.95 -39.60
CA GLY A 340 -23.58 15.48 -39.46
C GLY A 340 -24.09 15.57 -38.02
N ILE A 341 -23.41 14.94 -37.06
CA ILE A 341 -23.76 14.99 -35.64
C ILE A 341 -22.98 16.13 -34.97
N GLN A 342 -23.65 16.94 -34.16
CA GLN A 342 -23.02 17.98 -33.37
C GLN A 342 -22.56 17.39 -32.03
N SER A 343 -21.27 17.09 -31.89
CA SER A 343 -20.67 16.58 -30.65
C SER A 343 -20.44 17.74 -29.68
N GLN A 344 -21.03 17.68 -28.49
CA GLN A 344 -21.04 18.74 -27.47
C GLN A 344 -20.15 18.41 -26.25
N GLY A 345 -19.04 17.74 -26.51
CA GLY A 345 -18.05 17.32 -25.51
C GLY A 345 -17.18 16.17 -26.03
N MET A 346 -16.40 15.60 -25.12
CA MET A 346 -15.56 14.45 -25.41
C MET A 346 -15.57 13.47 -24.23
N LEU A 347 -15.72 12.18 -24.52
CA LEU A 347 -15.51 11.13 -23.53
C LEU A 347 -14.02 10.80 -23.42
N LEU A 348 -13.59 10.35 -22.24
CA LEU A 348 -12.21 9.93 -22.02
C LEU A 348 -12.08 8.41 -22.07
N ALA A 349 -11.08 7.92 -22.79
CA ALA A 349 -10.70 6.52 -22.88
C ALA A 349 -9.18 6.38 -22.81
N ALA A 350 -8.70 5.27 -22.28
CA ALA A 350 -7.29 4.90 -22.28
C ALA A 350 -7.02 3.87 -23.38
N GLU A 351 -5.89 3.99 -24.07
CA GLU A 351 -5.41 2.98 -25.02
C GLU A 351 -4.11 2.36 -24.51
N TRP A 352 -4.04 1.04 -24.48
CA TRP A 352 -2.84 0.29 -24.15
C TRP A 352 -2.72 -0.94 -25.05
N GLU A 353 -1.60 -1.06 -25.77
CA GLU A 353 -1.33 -2.16 -26.71
C GLU A 353 -2.48 -2.42 -27.71
N GLY A 354 -3.10 -1.34 -28.22
CA GLY A 354 -4.20 -1.41 -29.17
C GLY A 354 -5.56 -1.80 -28.56
N LYS A 355 -5.66 -1.93 -27.24
CA LYS A 355 -6.93 -2.09 -26.52
C LYS A 355 -7.39 -0.73 -25.99
N VAL A 356 -8.66 -0.40 -26.22
CA VAL A 356 -9.28 0.82 -25.69
C VAL A 356 -10.19 0.48 -24.53
N ALA A 357 -10.00 1.16 -23.40
CA ALA A 357 -10.84 1.05 -22.20
C ALA A 357 -11.47 2.40 -21.87
N LEU A 358 -12.79 2.43 -21.70
CA LEU A 358 -13.52 3.60 -21.23
C LEU A 358 -13.14 3.95 -19.79
N LEU A 359 -12.89 5.22 -19.51
CA LEU A 359 -12.78 5.70 -18.13
C LEU A 359 -14.19 5.75 -17.54
N THR A 360 -14.46 4.83 -16.62
CA THR A 360 -15.77 4.65 -15.96
C THR A 360 -15.67 4.89 -14.45
N VAL A 361 -16.81 5.22 -13.81
CA VAL A 361 -16.93 5.55 -12.38
C VAL A 361 -17.90 4.63 -11.63
#